data_AF-A0A3B9U805-F1
#
_entry.id   AF-A0A3B9U805-F1
#
_cell.length_a   1.000
_cell.length_b   1.000
_cell.length_c   1.000
_cell.angle_alpha   90.00
_cell.angle_beta   90.00
_cell.angle_gamma   90.00
#
_symmetry.space_group_name_H-M   'P 1'
#
loop_
_entity.id
_entity.type
_entity.pdbx_description
1 polymer ?
#
loop_
_entity_poly.entity_id
_entity_poly.type
_entity_poly.pdbx_seq_one_letter_code
_entity_poly.pdbx_strand_id
1 'polypeptide(L)'
;MACERPANPAADSEFTDELRLATTPVKNQGASSVCWMYAMLSTIETDRLSQGDSVNLSVAFPLRRYIEEGAAEAMLGGRRHAITMRGTACMALSLLDTYGAAPYDSYPAEGVNYDALARGVNAMARRSQSLSHLRRQVGDMLDSRMGALPQRVYMLHAQYSFGEFARSVYAQDYQALTSFTHHPFGRRVVLELPDNHRRDSFLNVPLDTLMHAIDRALDQGYAVCWEGDISEPGFSFSRGVATLPHSPRYDQQLRQRWFERRQTTDDHCMCIIGRAHDRQGRPYYIAKNSWGTDNPFGGMMYISRDYIRMKTIAIVINNETCHIRL
;
A
#
# COMPACT_ATOMS: atom_id res chain seq x y z
N MET A 1 20.15 -15.13 -29.97
CA MET A 1 19.22 -16.13 -29.41
C MET A 1 19.94 -16.90 -28.33
N ALA A 2 19.69 -16.56 -27.07
CA ALA A 2 20.07 -17.37 -25.93
C ALA A 2 18.81 -17.45 -25.05
N CYS A 3 18.11 -18.58 -25.12
CA CYS A 3 17.03 -18.91 -24.21
C CYS A 3 17.68 -19.23 -22.86
N GLU A 4 17.63 -18.30 -21.92
CA GLU A 4 17.80 -18.63 -20.52
C GLU A 4 16.53 -19.34 -20.06
N ARG A 5 16.66 -20.63 -19.73
CA ARG A 5 15.61 -21.39 -19.03
C ARG A 5 15.32 -20.70 -17.69
N PRO A 6 14.05 -20.55 -17.27
CA PRO A 6 13.78 -20.17 -15.90
C PRO A 6 14.34 -21.28 -14.99
N ALA A 7 15.20 -20.88 -14.05
CA ALA A 7 15.60 -21.76 -12.96
C ALA A 7 14.33 -22.17 -12.21
N ASN A 8 14.09 -23.48 -12.13
CA ASN A 8 13.07 -24.05 -11.27
C ASN A 8 13.72 -24.41 -9.93
N PRO A 9 13.50 -23.67 -8.83
CA PRO A 9 13.88 -24.14 -7.52
C PRO A 9 12.68 -24.83 -6.88
N ALA A 10 12.23 -25.95 -7.46
CA ALA A 10 11.47 -26.94 -6.69
C ALA A 10 12.47 -27.71 -5.81
N ALA A 11 13.05 -27.01 -4.84
CA ALA A 11 13.97 -27.54 -3.84
C ALA A 11 13.42 -27.15 -2.46
N ASP A 12 12.71 -28.09 -1.83
CA ASP A 12 12.34 -28.14 -0.41
C ASP A 12 11.82 -26.83 0.24
N SER A 13 10.97 -26.09 -0.48
CA SER A 13 10.28 -24.89 0.07
C SER A 13 9.50 -25.23 1.35
N GLU A 14 9.58 -24.37 2.37
CA GLU A 14 8.76 -24.47 3.59
C GLU A 14 7.25 -24.38 3.29
N PHE A 15 6.91 -23.74 2.18
CA PHE A 15 5.55 -23.46 1.73
C PHE A 15 5.25 -24.01 0.34
N THR A 16 4.01 -24.43 0.15
CA THR A 16 3.43 -24.79 -1.15
C THR A 16 2.41 -23.72 -1.53
N ASP A 17 2.66 -23.02 -2.65
CA ASP A 17 1.74 -22.03 -3.20
C ASP A 17 0.48 -22.73 -3.76
N GLU A 18 -0.69 -22.31 -3.32
CA GLU A 18 -1.99 -22.80 -3.83
C GLU A 18 -2.54 -21.89 -4.93
N LEU A 19 -2.33 -20.58 -4.75
CA LEU A 19 -2.73 -19.52 -5.65
C LEU A 19 -1.67 -18.42 -5.59
N ARG A 20 -1.22 -17.95 -6.75
CA ARG A 20 -0.32 -16.81 -6.84
C ARG A 20 -0.61 -15.99 -8.09
N LEU A 21 -1.05 -14.76 -7.90
CA LEU A 21 -1.26 -13.80 -8.98
C LEU A 21 0.08 -13.35 -9.55
N ALA A 22 0.08 -13.08 -10.86
CA ALA A 22 1.23 -12.45 -11.51
C ALA A 22 1.39 -11.02 -10.98
N THR A 23 2.63 -10.56 -10.81
CA THR A 23 2.90 -9.21 -10.32
C THR A 23 3.97 -8.53 -11.16
N THR A 24 3.98 -7.21 -11.15
CA THR A 24 5.17 -6.43 -11.54
C THR A 24 6.36 -6.77 -10.61
N PRO A 25 7.60 -6.45 -10.99
CA PRO A 25 8.77 -6.66 -10.12
C PRO A 25 8.61 -6.04 -8.72
N VAL A 26 9.28 -6.62 -7.73
CA VAL A 26 9.33 -6.07 -6.37
C VAL A 26 10.09 -4.75 -6.37
N LYS A 27 9.46 -3.75 -5.76
CA LYS A 27 10.01 -2.39 -5.61
C LYS A 27 10.69 -2.22 -4.26
N ASN A 28 11.46 -1.15 -4.11
CA ASN A 28 12.14 -0.82 -2.86
C ASN A 28 11.89 0.64 -2.45
N GLN A 29 11.17 0.85 -1.34
CA GLN A 29 10.87 2.17 -0.81
C GLN A 29 12.07 2.85 -0.10
N GLY A 30 13.15 2.10 0.12
CA GLY A 30 14.33 2.56 0.85
C GLY A 30 14.00 2.97 2.28
N ALA A 31 14.70 3.99 2.78
CA ALA A 31 14.50 4.53 4.12
C ALA A 31 13.33 5.54 4.20
N SER A 32 12.23 5.27 3.48
CA SER A 32 11.06 6.14 3.40
C SER A 32 9.81 5.47 3.97
N SER A 33 8.99 6.21 4.69
CA SER A 33 7.76 5.74 5.35
C SER A 33 6.54 5.72 4.42
N VAL A 34 6.70 5.24 3.18
CA VAL A 34 5.70 5.35 2.09
C VAL A 34 5.14 4.01 1.60
N CYS A 35 5.19 2.98 2.46
CA CYS A 35 4.73 1.63 2.11
C CYS A 35 3.29 1.60 1.59
N TRP A 36 2.40 2.42 2.15
CA TRP A 36 1.00 2.57 1.72
C TRP A 36 0.84 2.88 0.23
N MET A 37 1.69 3.77 -0.32
CA MET A 37 1.68 4.10 -1.75
C MET A 37 2.22 2.92 -2.58
N TYR A 38 3.31 2.30 -2.15
CA TYR A 38 3.88 1.14 -2.86
C TYR A 38 2.92 -0.05 -2.88
N ALA A 39 2.28 -0.35 -1.75
CA ALA A 39 1.32 -1.45 -1.61
C ALA A 39 0.09 -1.21 -2.48
N MET A 40 -0.52 -0.01 -2.42
CA MET A 40 -1.71 0.29 -3.21
C MET A 40 -1.41 0.29 -4.71
N LEU A 41 -0.31 0.88 -5.16
CA LEU A 41 0.07 0.83 -6.57
C LEU A 41 0.40 -0.61 -7.00
N SER A 42 1.05 -1.41 -6.16
CA SER A 42 1.28 -2.83 -6.47
C SER A 42 -0.01 -3.64 -6.57
N THR A 43 -1.03 -3.32 -5.77
CA THR A 43 -2.36 -3.93 -5.90
C THR A 43 -3.01 -3.57 -7.23
N ILE A 44 -3.02 -2.29 -7.61
CA ILE A 44 -3.56 -1.83 -8.90
C ILE A 44 -2.83 -2.50 -10.07
N GLU A 45 -1.50 -2.53 -10.04
CA GLU A 45 -0.67 -3.16 -11.07
C GLU A 45 -0.95 -4.66 -11.19
N THR A 46 -1.18 -5.34 -10.07
CA THR A 46 -1.50 -6.78 -10.04
C THR A 46 -2.88 -7.05 -10.63
N ASP A 47 -3.89 -6.26 -10.26
CA ASP A 47 -5.25 -6.38 -10.79
C ASP A 47 -5.28 -6.16 -12.31
N ARG A 48 -4.58 -5.12 -12.80
CA ARG A 48 -4.44 -4.86 -14.24
C ARG A 48 -3.74 -5.99 -14.96
N LEU A 49 -2.68 -6.55 -14.37
CA LEU A 49 -1.96 -7.66 -14.96
C LEU A 49 -2.83 -8.91 -15.07
N SER A 50 -3.67 -9.20 -14.07
CA SER A 50 -4.68 -10.27 -14.13
C SER A 50 -5.69 -10.05 -15.27
N GLN A 51 -5.96 -8.80 -15.66
CA GLN A 51 -6.83 -8.43 -16.77
C GLN A 51 -6.10 -8.37 -18.13
N GLY A 52 -4.82 -8.76 -18.17
CA GLY A 52 -4.01 -8.75 -19.39
C GLY A 52 -3.44 -7.36 -19.76
N ASP A 53 -3.52 -6.38 -18.85
CA ASP A 53 -2.94 -5.06 -19.03
C ASP A 53 -1.73 -4.86 -18.12
N SER A 54 -0.54 -4.84 -18.70
CA SER A 54 0.69 -4.62 -17.95
C SER A 54 0.97 -3.14 -17.81
N VAL A 55 0.88 -2.63 -16.59
CA VAL A 55 1.25 -1.26 -16.23
C VAL A 55 2.24 -1.27 -15.07
N ASN A 56 3.19 -0.33 -15.11
CA ASN A 56 4.10 -0.05 -13.99
C ASN A 56 3.91 1.42 -13.61
N LEU A 57 3.48 1.69 -12.38
CA LEU A 57 3.11 3.02 -11.92
C LEU A 57 4.26 3.71 -11.19
N SER A 58 4.41 5.01 -11.45
CA SER A 58 5.34 5.88 -10.74
C SER A 58 4.80 6.20 -9.35
N VAL A 59 5.47 5.69 -8.31
CA VAL A 59 5.25 6.12 -6.91
C VAL A 59 5.69 7.57 -6.72
N ALA A 60 6.68 8.02 -7.47
CA ALA A 60 7.26 9.36 -7.35
C ALA A 60 6.26 10.47 -7.71
N PHE A 61 5.39 10.23 -8.69
CA PHE A 61 4.42 11.22 -9.15
C PHE A 61 3.45 11.64 -8.03
N PRO A 62 2.64 10.73 -7.44
CA PRO A 62 1.69 11.12 -6.41
C PRO A 62 2.39 11.62 -5.14
N LEU A 63 3.56 11.07 -4.77
CA LEU A 63 4.31 11.54 -3.61
C LEU A 63 4.87 12.96 -3.81
N ARG A 64 5.31 13.32 -5.02
CA ARG A 64 5.70 14.69 -5.33
C ARG A 64 4.54 15.65 -5.10
N ARG A 65 3.36 15.32 -5.63
CA ARG A 65 2.15 16.15 -5.49
C ARG A 65 1.74 16.30 -4.03
N TYR A 66 1.83 15.21 -3.26
CA TYR A 66 1.60 15.22 -1.82
C TYR A 66 2.57 16.15 -1.07
N ILE A 67 3.87 16.13 -1.39
CA ILE A 67 4.86 17.03 -0.76
C ILE A 67 4.60 18.50 -1.14
N GLU A 68 4.25 18.78 -2.41
CA GLU A 68 3.91 20.13 -2.87
C GLU A 68 2.67 20.70 -2.15
N GLU A 69 1.63 19.90 -2.00
CA GLU A 69 0.42 20.23 -1.24
C GLU A 69 0.74 20.48 0.23
N GLY A 70 1.41 19.52 0.87
CA GLY A 70 1.79 19.59 2.28
C GLY A 70 2.70 20.79 2.59
N ALA A 71 3.51 21.27 1.64
CA ALA A 71 4.32 22.47 1.83
C ALA A 71 3.46 23.71 2.07
N ALA A 72 2.38 23.85 1.31
CA ALA A 72 1.44 24.95 1.44
C ALA A 72 0.68 24.85 2.77
N GLU A 73 0.22 23.65 3.11
CA GLU A 73 -0.49 23.40 4.38
C GLU A 73 0.41 23.66 5.60
N ALA A 74 1.66 23.20 5.58
CA ALA A 74 2.61 23.42 6.67
C ALA A 74 2.94 24.91 6.87
N MET A 75 2.99 25.69 5.80
CA MET A 75 3.24 27.14 5.88
C MET A 75 2.02 27.88 6.44
N LEU A 76 0.83 27.59 5.92
CA LEU A 76 -0.40 28.33 6.26
C LEU A 76 -1.02 27.87 7.59
N GLY A 77 -0.99 26.57 7.86
CA GLY A 77 -1.53 25.94 9.06
C GLY A 77 -0.53 25.81 10.21
N GLY A 78 0.74 26.16 9.99
CA GLY A 78 1.80 26.11 11.00
C GLY A 78 2.19 24.69 11.44
N ARG A 79 2.85 24.57 12.60
CA ARG A 79 3.50 23.32 13.05
C ARG A 79 2.58 22.10 13.19
N ARG A 80 1.27 22.30 13.37
CA ARG A 80 0.27 21.21 13.46
C ARG A 80 0.03 20.51 12.12
N HIS A 81 0.41 21.15 11.01
CA HIS A 81 0.24 20.67 9.65
C HIS A 81 1.58 20.33 9.00
N ALA A 82 2.58 19.96 9.82
CA ALA A 82 3.86 19.50 9.30
C ALA A 82 3.67 18.21 8.51
N ILE A 83 4.34 18.11 7.36
CA ILE A 83 4.27 16.96 6.47
C ILE A 83 4.94 15.76 7.14
N THR A 84 4.27 14.61 7.09
CA THR A 84 4.83 13.28 7.36
C THR A 84 4.68 12.44 6.11
N MET A 85 5.58 11.47 5.87
CA MET A 85 5.41 10.57 4.74
C MET A 85 4.58 9.33 5.06
N ARG A 86 4.26 9.12 6.35
CA ARG A 86 3.31 8.10 6.79
C ARG A 86 1.91 8.39 6.26
N GLY A 87 1.14 7.35 6.01
CA GLY A 87 -0.20 7.44 5.46
C GLY A 87 -0.85 6.06 5.35
N THR A 88 -2.12 6.04 4.99
CA THR A 88 -2.93 4.82 4.83
C THR A 88 -3.07 4.44 3.36
N ALA A 89 -3.48 3.21 3.07
CA ALA A 89 -3.73 2.78 1.69
C ALA A 89 -4.81 3.64 1.00
N CYS A 90 -5.82 4.11 1.74
CA CYS A 90 -6.86 5.01 1.23
C CYS A 90 -6.30 6.36 0.75
N MET A 91 -5.28 6.89 1.43
CA MET A 91 -4.65 8.14 1.01
C MET A 91 -4.02 8.03 -0.38
N ALA A 92 -3.55 6.84 -0.78
CA ALA A 92 -3.02 6.64 -2.12
C ALA A 92 -4.11 6.85 -3.16
N LEU A 93 -5.28 6.22 -2.98
CA LEU A 93 -6.43 6.41 -3.86
C LEU A 93 -6.86 7.89 -3.91
N SER A 94 -6.98 8.55 -2.76
CA SER A 94 -7.33 9.97 -2.68
C SER A 94 -6.34 10.88 -3.44
N LEU A 95 -5.04 10.57 -3.40
CA LEU A 95 -4.03 11.30 -4.16
C LEU A 95 -4.14 11.04 -5.66
N LEU A 96 -4.38 9.79 -6.07
CA LEU A 96 -4.59 9.46 -7.47
C LEU A 96 -5.85 10.14 -8.01
N ASP A 97 -6.93 10.21 -7.23
CA ASP A 97 -8.18 10.87 -7.64
C ASP A 97 -7.99 12.39 -7.79
N THR A 98 -7.17 12.98 -6.91
CA THR A 98 -6.91 14.43 -6.91
C THR A 98 -5.92 14.84 -8.00
N TYR A 99 -4.84 14.08 -8.18
CA TYR A 99 -3.70 14.49 -9.00
C TYR A 99 -3.46 13.64 -10.25
N GLY A 100 -4.11 12.48 -10.33
CA GLY A 100 -3.90 11.49 -11.38
C GLY A 100 -2.76 10.52 -11.07
N ALA A 101 -2.30 9.83 -12.11
CA ALA A 101 -1.23 8.86 -12.06
C ALA A 101 -0.26 9.09 -13.22
N ALA A 102 0.92 8.48 -13.15
CA ALA A 102 1.86 8.42 -14.26
C ALA A 102 2.48 7.02 -14.36
N PRO A 103 2.79 6.53 -15.57
CA PRO A 103 3.59 5.33 -15.74
C PRO A 103 5.01 5.63 -15.26
N TYR A 104 5.68 4.58 -14.79
CA TYR A 104 7.04 4.65 -14.25
C TYR A 104 8.00 5.34 -15.22
N ASP A 105 7.97 4.97 -16.50
CA ASP A 105 8.87 5.50 -17.53
C ASP A 105 8.68 6.99 -17.80
N SER A 106 7.48 7.56 -17.53
CA SER A 106 7.24 9.00 -17.67
C SER A 106 7.80 9.80 -16.49
N TYR A 107 7.94 9.20 -15.31
CA TYR A 107 8.47 9.88 -14.13
C TYR A 107 9.19 8.89 -13.19
N PRO A 108 10.37 8.38 -13.59
CA PRO A 108 11.13 7.45 -12.77
C PRO A 108 11.92 8.23 -11.71
N ALA A 109 11.75 7.89 -10.44
CA ALA A 109 12.61 8.39 -9.37
C ALA A 109 12.93 7.27 -8.37
N GLU A 110 14.16 6.76 -8.45
CA GLU A 110 14.67 5.70 -7.59
C GLU A 110 15.56 6.26 -6.47
N GLY A 111 15.67 5.53 -5.37
CA GLY A 111 16.59 5.90 -4.27
C GLY A 111 16.22 7.19 -3.51
N VAL A 112 15.03 7.74 -3.76
CA VAL A 112 14.56 8.96 -3.10
C VAL A 112 14.22 8.68 -1.63
N ASN A 113 14.85 9.43 -0.72
CA ASN A 113 14.48 9.44 0.69
C ASN A 113 13.40 10.50 0.93
N TYR A 114 12.13 10.10 0.84
CA TYR A 114 10.98 11.00 0.96
C TYR A 114 10.88 11.61 2.36
N ASP A 115 11.26 10.88 3.41
CA ASP A 115 11.27 11.42 4.78
C ASP A 115 12.28 12.57 4.94
N ALA A 116 13.44 12.48 4.28
CA ALA A 116 14.42 13.57 4.25
C ALA A 116 13.88 14.78 3.47
N LEU A 117 13.19 14.55 2.35
CA LEU A 117 12.52 15.63 1.60
C LEU A 117 11.47 16.33 2.46
N ALA A 118 10.58 15.58 3.11
CA ALA A 118 9.54 16.13 3.99
C ALA A 118 10.14 16.95 5.14
N ARG A 119 11.23 16.50 5.76
CA ARG A 119 11.95 17.30 6.78
C ARG A 119 12.50 18.61 6.21
N GLY A 120 13.09 18.57 5.01
CA GLY A 120 13.57 19.76 4.30
C GLY A 120 12.44 20.74 3.99
N VAL A 121 11.33 20.26 3.45
CA VAL A 121 10.15 21.07 3.15
C VAL A 121 9.55 21.70 4.40
N ASN A 122 9.40 20.92 5.48
CA ASN A 122 8.92 21.45 6.76
C ASN A 122 9.82 22.58 7.29
N ALA A 123 11.14 22.48 7.12
CA ALA A 123 12.07 23.54 7.51
C ALA A 123 11.92 24.80 6.63
N MET A 124 11.72 24.63 5.32
CA MET A 124 11.45 25.74 4.39
C MET A 124 10.11 26.42 4.70
N ALA A 125 9.05 25.66 4.89
CA ALA A 125 7.71 26.16 5.20
C ALA A 125 7.69 27.02 6.47
N ARG A 126 8.40 26.60 7.53
CA ARG A 126 8.51 27.35 8.79
C ARG A 126 9.20 28.72 8.67
N ARG A 127 10.06 28.89 7.67
CA ARG A 127 10.85 30.12 7.45
C ARG A 127 10.22 31.01 6.40
N SER A 128 9.37 30.46 5.54
CA SER A 128 8.77 31.20 4.44
C SER A 128 7.75 32.22 4.94
N GLN A 129 7.77 33.40 4.32
CA GLN A 129 6.76 34.45 4.47
C GLN A 129 5.92 34.63 3.19
N SER A 130 6.21 33.84 2.15
CA SER A 130 5.53 33.93 0.85
C SER A 130 5.27 32.55 0.27
N LEU A 131 3.99 32.26 -0.01
CA LEU A 131 3.58 30.99 -0.58
C LEU A 131 4.16 30.78 -1.99
N SER A 132 4.22 31.84 -2.80
CA SER A 132 4.79 31.76 -4.15
C SER A 132 6.30 31.48 -4.11
N HIS A 133 7.02 32.09 -3.16
CA HIS A 133 8.44 31.82 -2.97
C HIS A 133 8.68 30.39 -2.47
N LEU A 134 7.89 29.93 -1.49
CA LEU A 134 7.96 28.57 -0.98
C LEU A 134 7.72 27.54 -2.09
N ARG A 135 6.67 27.72 -2.89
CA ARG A 135 6.34 26.82 -4.00
C ARG A 135 7.49 26.70 -5.00
N ARG A 136 8.17 27.79 -5.34
CA ARG A 136 9.35 27.74 -6.21
C ARG A 136 10.50 26.96 -5.57
N GLN A 137 10.87 27.28 -4.32
CA GLN A 137 11.96 26.61 -3.63
C GLN A 137 11.71 25.10 -3.43
N VAL A 138 10.48 24.72 -3.11
CA VAL A 138 10.06 23.32 -3.00
C VAL A 138 10.12 22.65 -4.36
N GLY A 139 9.62 23.31 -5.42
CA GLY A 139 9.71 22.83 -6.80
C GLY A 139 11.16 22.56 -7.22
N ASP A 140 12.06 23.53 -7.03
CA ASP A 140 13.49 23.39 -7.36
C ASP A 140 14.15 22.24 -6.59
N MET A 141 13.81 22.11 -5.29
CA MET A 141 14.32 21.01 -4.48
C MET A 141 13.82 19.66 -4.99
N LEU A 142 12.54 19.54 -5.33
CA LEU A 142 11.96 18.30 -5.84
C LEU A 142 12.51 17.96 -7.23
N ASP A 143 12.66 18.94 -8.12
CA ASP A 143 13.27 18.75 -9.44
C ASP A 143 14.71 18.23 -9.33
N SER A 144 15.50 18.78 -8.39
CA SER A 144 16.88 18.32 -8.17
C SER A 144 17.00 16.89 -7.64
N ARG A 145 15.93 16.34 -7.05
CA ARG A 145 15.95 15.03 -6.36
C ARG A 145 15.14 13.96 -7.06
N MET A 146 14.13 14.35 -7.83
CA MET A 146 13.16 13.45 -8.45
C MET A 146 13.02 13.69 -9.97
N GLY A 147 13.73 14.68 -10.51
CA GLY A 147 13.56 15.12 -11.89
C GLY A 147 12.40 16.12 -12.06
N ALA A 148 12.40 16.82 -13.19
CA ALA A 148 11.33 17.74 -13.54
C ALA A 148 10.02 16.98 -13.81
N LEU A 149 8.91 17.52 -13.30
CA LEU A 149 7.60 16.93 -13.57
C LEU A 149 7.26 17.06 -15.07
N PRO A 150 6.88 15.97 -15.76
CA PRO A 150 6.46 16.07 -17.15
C PRO A 150 5.15 16.87 -17.26
N GLN A 151 4.93 17.53 -18.40
CA GLN A 151 3.67 18.24 -18.65
C GLN A 151 2.52 17.29 -19.00
N ARG A 152 2.86 16.12 -19.55
CA ARG A 152 1.96 15.14 -20.16
C ARG A 152 2.49 13.73 -19.89
N VAL A 153 1.60 12.77 -19.83
CA VAL A 153 1.94 11.34 -19.79
C VAL A 153 1.98 10.79 -21.21
N TYR A 154 2.98 9.95 -21.51
CA TYR A 154 3.06 9.23 -22.78
C TYR A 154 3.09 7.73 -22.50
N MET A 155 2.17 6.99 -23.11
CA MET A 155 2.13 5.53 -23.04
C MET A 155 1.58 4.97 -24.35
N LEU A 156 2.25 3.95 -24.90
CA LEU A 156 1.86 3.26 -26.14
C LEU A 156 1.54 4.22 -27.31
N HIS A 157 2.40 5.22 -27.52
CA HIS A 157 2.25 6.27 -28.55
C HIS A 157 1.03 7.19 -28.39
N ALA A 158 0.29 7.09 -27.29
CA ALA A 158 -0.79 8.00 -26.93
C ALA A 158 -0.34 9.00 -25.86
N GLN A 159 -0.94 10.18 -25.89
CA GLN A 159 -0.70 11.26 -24.95
C GLN A 159 -1.91 11.39 -24.02
N TYR A 160 -1.65 11.42 -22.71
CA TYR A 160 -2.67 11.56 -21.68
C TYR A 160 -2.34 12.74 -20.76
N SER A 161 -3.36 13.34 -20.17
CA SER A 161 -3.19 14.02 -18.88
C SER A 161 -3.02 12.98 -17.76
N PHE A 162 -2.45 13.39 -16.63
CA PHE A 162 -2.31 12.51 -15.45
C PHE A 162 -3.66 11.95 -14.98
N GLY A 163 -4.73 12.75 -15.04
CA GLY A 163 -6.07 12.33 -14.65
C GLY A 163 -6.74 11.38 -15.65
N GLU A 164 -6.48 11.54 -16.95
CA GLU A 164 -6.94 10.56 -17.96
C GLU A 164 -6.21 9.22 -17.80
N PHE A 165 -4.90 9.27 -17.57
CA PHE A 165 -4.11 8.07 -17.34
C PHE A 165 -4.56 7.33 -16.07
N ALA A 166 -4.71 8.02 -14.94
CA ALA A 166 -5.30 7.48 -13.72
C ALA A 166 -6.63 6.76 -13.99
N ARG A 167 -7.55 7.43 -14.70
CA ARG A 167 -8.87 6.86 -14.99
C ARG A 167 -8.81 5.61 -15.87
N SER A 168 -7.82 5.50 -16.76
CA SER A 168 -7.62 4.29 -17.56
C SER A 168 -7.09 3.10 -16.78
N VAL A 169 -6.54 3.32 -15.58
CA VAL A 169 -5.83 2.28 -14.81
C VAL A 169 -6.60 1.80 -13.57
N TYR A 170 -7.39 2.64 -12.89
CA TYR A 170 -8.02 2.23 -11.60
C TYR A 170 -9.40 2.82 -11.27
N ALA A 171 -10.04 3.58 -12.18
CA ALA A 171 -11.15 4.48 -11.87
C ALA A 171 -12.28 3.88 -11.00
N GLN A 172 -12.33 4.29 -9.72
CA GLN A 172 -13.40 3.97 -8.74
C GLN A 172 -13.61 2.49 -8.44
N ASP A 173 -12.62 1.67 -8.72
CA ASP A 173 -12.76 0.22 -8.57
C ASP A 173 -12.42 -0.27 -7.17
N TYR A 174 -12.17 0.58 -6.17
CA TYR A 174 -11.67 0.12 -4.87
C TYR A 174 -12.50 0.59 -3.69
N GLN A 175 -12.55 -0.24 -2.65
CA GLN A 175 -13.09 0.15 -1.35
C GLN A 175 -12.25 -0.40 -0.21
N ALA A 176 -12.21 0.38 0.87
CA ALA A 176 -11.52 0.03 2.08
C ALA A 176 -12.47 -0.60 3.11
N LEU A 177 -12.06 -1.71 3.71
CA LEU A 177 -12.78 -2.43 4.75
C LEU A 177 -11.95 -2.44 6.04
N THR A 178 -12.64 -2.46 7.17
CA THR A 178 -12.05 -2.66 8.50
C THR A 178 -12.96 -3.53 9.35
N SER A 179 -12.51 -3.89 10.56
CA SER A 179 -13.29 -4.70 11.49
C SER A 179 -12.96 -4.38 12.95
N PHE A 180 -13.79 -3.50 13.54
CA PHE A 180 -13.71 -3.10 14.95
C PHE A 180 -15.09 -2.86 15.56
N THR A 181 -15.26 -3.15 16.84
CA THR A 181 -16.57 -3.16 17.53
C THR A 181 -16.91 -1.86 18.22
N HIS A 182 -15.98 -0.91 18.33
CA HIS A 182 -16.29 0.43 18.87
C HIS A 182 -17.09 1.31 17.89
N HIS A 183 -17.25 0.85 16.65
CA HIS A 183 -18.20 1.39 15.68
C HIS A 183 -19.19 0.32 15.20
N PRO A 184 -20.41 0.70 14.77
CA PRO A 184 -21.36 -0.25 14.19
C PRO A 184 -20.82 -0.93 12.92
N PHE A 185 -21.12 -2.22 12.75
CA PHE A 185 -20.90 -2.91 11.48
C PHE A 185 -21.89 -2.44 10.40
N GLY A 186 -21.51 -2.60 9.13
CA GLY A 186 -22.29 -2.19 7.96
C GLY A 186 -22.34 -0.68 7.73
N ARG A 187 -21.47 0.10 8.41
CA ARG A 187 -21.35 1.54 8.26
C ARG A 187 -19.95 1.92 7.80
N ARG A 188 -19.86 3.01 7.03
CA ARG A 188 -18.57 3.65 6.77
C ARG A 188 -18.16 4.47 7.98
N VAL A 189 -16.95 4.28 8.46
CA VAL A 189 -16.41 4.87 9.69
C VAL A 189 -15.04 5.47 9.42
N VAL A 190 -14.71 6.55 10.13
CA VAL A 190 -13.34 7.09 10.12
C VAL A 190 -12.63 6.50 11.32
N LEU A 191 -11.71 5.57 11.08
CA LEU A 191 -10.91 4.98 12.16
C LEU A 191 -9.95 6.00 12.74
N GLU A 192 -9.76 5.91 14.05
CA GLU A 192 -8.91 6.77 14.86
C GLU A 192 -7.42 6.41 14.72
N LEU A 193 -6.91 6.37 13.50
CA LEU A 193 -5.52 6.06 13.16
C LEU A 193 -4.67 7.34 13.12
N PRO A 194 -3.46 7.35 13.69
CA PRO A 194 -2.56 8.51 13.62
C PRO A 194 -2.25 8.95 12.19
N ASP A 195 -2.12 7.98 11.27
CA ASP A 195 -1.72 8.21 9.89
C ASP A 195 -2.91 8.53 8.96
N ASN A 196 -4.16 8.41 9.43
CA ASN A 196 -5.35 8.76 8.65
C ASN A 196 -5.65 10.28 8.69
N HIS A 197 -4.69 11.08 8.25
CA HIS A 197 -4.76 12.55 8.29
C HIS A 197 -5.92 13.13 7.48
N ARG A 198 -6.31 12.44 6.40
CA ARG A 198 -7.40 12.85 5.50
C ARG A 198 -8.79 12.43 5.99
N ARG A 199 -8.88 11.69 7.10
CA ARG A 199 -10.13 11.17 7.65
C ARG A 199 -10.89 10.31 6.64
N ASP A 200 -10.15 9.51 5.88
CA ASP A 200 -10.73 8.56 4.93
C ASP A 200 -11.61 7.56 5.68
N SER A 201 -12.69 7.12 5.02
CA SER A 201 -13.70 6.24 5.63
C SER A 201 -13.55 4.80 5.15
N PHE A 202 -13.74 3.85 6.07
CA PHE A 202 -13.66 2.41 5.86
C PHE A 202 -15.02 1.78 6.10
N LEU A 203 -15.43 0.82 5.26
CA LEU A 203 -16.61 0.01 5.56
C LEU A 203 -16.29 -0.96 6.70
N ASN A 204 -16.93 -0.78 7.85
CA ASN A 204 -16.71 -1.63 9.01
C ASN A 204 -17.54 -2.91 8.88
N VAL A 205 -16.89 -4.08 8.91
CA VAL A 205 -17.51 -5.40 8.73
C VAL A 205 -17.10 -6.36 9.85
N PRO A 206 -17.87 -7.44 10.10
CA PRO A 206 -17.45 -8.50 11.02
C PRO A 206 -16.12 -9.12 10.58
N LEU A 207 -15.33 -9.60 11.54
CA LEU A 207 -13.98 -10.13 11.31
C LEU A 207 -13.97 -11.29 10.33
N ASP A 208 -14.95 -12.20 10.43
CA ASP A 208 -15.07 -13.29 9.47
C ASP A 208 -15.41 -12.77 8.07
N THR A 209 -16.27 -11.76 7.94
CA THR A 209 -16.56 -11.11 6.66
C THR A 209 -15.30 -10.49 6.05
N LEU A 210 -14.46 -9.83 6.86
CA LEU A 210 -13.18 -9.28 6.42
C LEU A 210 -12.27 -10.37 5.83
N MET A 211 -12.13 -11.50 6.53
CA MET A 211 -11.30 -12.62 6.06
C MET A 211 -11.86 -13.25 4.78
N HIS A 212 -13.17 -13.47 4.71
CA HIS A 212 -13.81 -14.01 3.51
C HIS A 212 -13.69 -13.05 2.31
N ALA A 213 -13.66 -11.74 2.53
CA ALA A 213 -13.45 -10.76 1.47
C ALA A 213 -12.04 -10.89 0.85
N ILE A 214 -11.01 -11.13 1.69
CA ILE A 214 -9.65 -11.40 1.20
C ILE A 214 -9.62 -12.68 0.37
N ASP A 215 -10.17 -13.78 0.91
CA ASP A 215 -10.19 -15.07 0.24
C ASP A 215 -10.93 -14.99 -1.12
N ARG A 216 -12.08 -14.32 -1.14
CA ARG A 216 -12.90 -14.13 -2.34
C ARG A 216 -12.20 -13.28 -3.40
N ALA A 217 -11.55 -12.19 -3.02
CA ALA A 217 -10.82 -11.34 -3.97
C ALA A 217 -9.76 -12.16 -4.70
N LEU A 218 -8.99 -12.95 -3.95
CA LEU A 218 -7.98 -13.86 -4.49
C LEU A 218 -8.57 -14.94 -5.39
N ASP A 219 -9.68 -15.58 -4.98
CA ASP A 219 -10.40 -16.57 -5.81
C ASP A 219 -10.87 -16.00 -7.16
N GLN A 220 -11.15 -14.70 -7.21
CA GLN A 220 -11.58 -13.98 -8.42
C GLN A 220 -10.42 -13.40 -9.23
N GLY A 221 -9.17 -13.59 -8.80
CA GLY A 221 -7.99 -13.10 -9.52
C GLY A 221 -7.53 -11.68 -9.16
N TYR A 222 -8.06 -11.10 -8.08
CA TYR A 222 -7.72 -9.75 -7.63
C TYR A 222 -6.82 -9.79 -6.40
N ALA A 223 -5.85 -8.87 -6.35
CA ALA A 223 -5.01 -8.64 -5.21
C ALA A 223 -5.73 -7.84 -4.12
N VAL A 224 -5.12 -7.81 -2.94
CA VAL A 224 -5.63 -7.06 -1.78
C VAL A 224 -4.53 -6.18 -1.23
N CYS A 225 -4.76 -4.87 -1.17
CA CYS A 225 -3.86 -4.00 -0.39
C CYS A 225 -4.16 -4.25 1.09
N TRP A 226 -3.16 -4.72 1.83
CA TRP A 226 -3.25 -5.01 3.25
C TRP A 226 -2.53 -3.94 4.05
N GLU A 227 -3.21 -3.41 5.06
CA GLU A 227 -2.67 -2.47 6.06
C GLU A 227 -2.78 -3.14 7.43
N GLY A 228 -1.70 -3.18 8.18
CA GLY A 228 -1.67 -3.90 9.45
C GLY A 228 -0.44 -3.60 10.29
N ASP A 229 -0.32 -4.35 11.38
CA ASP A 229 0.77 -4.29 12.34
C ASP A 229 1.88 -5.31 12.00
N ILE A 230 3.13 -4.89 12.00
CA ILE A 230 4.35 -5.68 11.79
C ILE A 230 5.31 -5.63 12.99
N SER A 231 4.90 -5.02 14.10
CA SER A 231 5.69 -4.85 15.32
C SER A 231 5.73 -6.10 16.22
N GLU A 232 5.26 -7.23 15.70
CA GLU A 232 5.23 -8.52 16.40
C GLU A 232 6.55 -9.28 16.31
N PRO A 233 6.95 -10.02 17.37
CA PRO A 233 8.13 -10.90 17.32
C PRO A 233 8.09 -11.94 16.20
N GLY A 234 6.89 -12.29 15.74
CA GLY A 234 6.68 -13.25 14.66
C GLY A 234 6.86 -12.69 13.25
N PHE A 235 7.05 -11.37 13.09
CA PHE A 235 7.33 -10.74 11.80
C PHE A 235 8.84 -10.72 11.53
N SER A 236 9.26 -11.21 10.35
CA SER A 236 10.65 -11.22 9.95
C SER A 236 10.78 -11.14 8.44
N PHE A 237 11.23 -9.98 7.93
CA PHE A 237 11.52 -9.83 6.51
C PHE A 237 12.69 -10.69 6.05
N SER A 238 13.76 -10.79 6.83
CA SER A 238 14.93 -11.62 6.49
C SER A 238 14.61 -13.10 6.39
N ARG A 239 13.56 -13.57 7.07
CA ARG A 239 13.01 -14.93 6.90
C ARG A 239 11.85 -14.99 5.91
N GLY A 240 11.31 -13.85 5.49
CA GLY A 240 10.17 -13.77 4.59
C GLY A 240 8.87 -14.30 5.20
N VAL A 241 8.68 -14.20 6.52
CA VAL A 241 7.50 -14.75 7.22
C VAL A 241 6.92 -13.77 8.23
N ALA A 242 5.62 -13.90 8.49
CA ALA A 242 4.93 -13.26 9.60
C ALA A 242 3.94 -14.22 10.24
N THR A 243 4.18 -14.64 11.49
CA THR A 243 3.40 -15.69 12.15
C THR A 243 2.90 -15.28 13.51
N LEU A 244 1.64 -15.60 13.83
CA LEU A 244 1.16 -15.70 15.20
C LEU A 244 1.01 -17.17 15.61
N PRO A 245 1.22 -17.51 16.90
CA PRO A 245 0.92 -18.85 17.41
C PRO A 245 -0.54 -19.20 17.12
N HIS A 246 -0.81 -20.38 16.59
CA HIS A 246 -2.18 -20.76 16.29
C HIS A 246 -3.05 -20.75 17.55
N SER A 247 -4.22 -20.09 17.49
CA SER A 247 -5.13 -20.03 18.63
C SER A 247 -6.60 -19.97 18.20
N PRO A 248 -7.46 -20.87 18.72
CA PRO A 248 -8.91 -20.77 18.49
C PRO A 248 -9.55 -19.57 19.22
N ARG A 249 -8.78 -18.84 20.05
CA ARG A 249 -9.24 -17.65 20.78
C ARG A 249 -9.10 -16.36 19.96
N TYR A 250 -8.61 -16.44 18.73
CA TYR A 250 -8.51 -15.30 17.83
C TYR A 250 -9.89 -14.93 17.27
N ASP A 251 -10.62 -14.18 18.08
CA ASP A 251 -11.98 -13.70 17.80
C ASP A 251 -12.06 -12.17 17.71
N GLN A 252 -13.26 -11.68 17.37
CA GLN A 252 -13.56 -10.25 17.24
C GLN A 252 -13.26 -9.46 18.52
N GLN A 253 -13.55 -10.03 19.69
CA GLN A 253 -13.42 -9.33 20.97
C GLN A 253 -11.95 -9.21 21.39
N LEU A 254 -11.15 -10.27 21.19
CA LEU A 254 -9.72 -10.23 21.43
C LEU A 254 -9.03 -9.25 20.48
N ARG A 255 -9.42 -9.25 19.20
CA ARG A 255 -8.93 -8.29 18.20
C ARG A 255 -9.20 -6.84 18.63
N GLN A 256 -10.43 -6.54 19.07
CA GLN A 256 -10.78 -5.22 19.60
C GLN A 256 -9.89 -4.84 20.80
N ARG A 257 -9.71 -5.75 21.76
CA ARG A 257 -8.87 -5.50 22.94
C ARG A 257 -7.42 -5.21 22.59
N TRP A 258 -6.86 -5.87 21.56
CA TRP A 258 -5.50 -5.61 21.10
C TRP A 258 -5.38 -4.21 20.49
N PHE A 259 -6.38 -3.78 19.72
CA PHE A 259 -6.42 -2.42 19.17
C PHE A 259 -6.52 -1.35 20.28
N GLU A 260 -7.44 -1.50 21.23
CA GLU A 260 -7.62 -0.57 22.37
C GLU A 260 -6.36 -0.45 23.24
N ARG A 261 -5.60 -1.54 23.36
CA ARG A 261 -4.34 -1.59 24.12
C ARG A 261 -3.11 -1.22 23.29
N ARG A 262 -3.30 -0.84 22.02
CA ARG A 262 -2.21 -0.51 21.08
C ARG A 262 -1.19 -1.64 20.89
N GLN A 263 -1.67 -2.88 20.99
CA GLN A 263 -0.91 -4.09 20.64
C GLN A 263 -1.06 -4.41 19.16
N THR A 264 -2.07 -3.82 18.49
CA THR A 264 -2.20 -3.82 17.04
C THR A 264 -2.36 -2.36 16.62
N THR A 265 -1.44 -1.87 15.82
CA THR A 265 -1.36 -0.50 15.33
C THR A 265 -1.23 -0.47 13.81
N ASP A 266 -1.40 0.71 13.21
CA ASP A 266 -1.16 0.93 11.78
C ASP A 266 0.32 1.28 11.58
N ASP A 267 1.10 0.35 11.04
CA ASP A 267 2.54 0.50 10.89
C ASP A 267 3.10 0.11 9.51
N HIS A 268 2.40 -0.71 8.73
CA HIS A 268 2.88 -1.14 7.41
C HIS A 268 1.79 -1.57 6.45
N CYS A 269 2.08 -1.45 5.15
CA CYS A 269 1.22 -1.92 4.08
C CYS A 269 1.97 -2.89 3.15
N MET A 270 1.27 -3.92 2.67
CA MET A 270 1.76 -4.87 1.66
C MET A 270 0.64 -5.23 0.68
N CYS A 271 0.99 -5.85 -0.45
CA CYS A 271 0.01 -6.33 -1.45
C CYS A 271 -0.14 -7.85 -1.33
N ILE A 272 -1.28 -8.36 -0.86
CA ILE A 272 -1.57 -9.80 -0.84
C ILE A 272 -1.93 -10.25 -2.26
N ILE A 273 -1.25 -11.29 -2.73
CA ILE A 273 -1.29 -11.78 -4.12
C ILE A 273 -1.59 -13.27 -4.21
N GLY A 274 -1.82 -13.95 -3.08
CA GLY A 274 -1.94 -15.40 -3.10
C GLY A 274 -2.16 -16.05 -1.76
N ARG A 275 -2.27 -17.38 -1.80
CA ARG A 275 -2.39 -18.28 -0.65
C ARG A 275 -1.42 -19.43 -0.79
N ALA A 276 -0.98 -19.93 0.34
CA ALA A 276 -0.10 -21.07 0.46
C ALA A 276 -0.43 -21.86 1.72
N HIS A 277 0.13 -23.05 1.85
CA HIS A 277 0.20 -23.77 3.11
C HIS A 277 1.62 -24.20 3.42
N ASP A 278 1.94 -24.36 4.70
CA ASP A 278 3.20 -24.97 5.12
C ASP A 278 3.13 -26.50 5.10
N ARG A 279 4.25 -27.17 5.42
CA ARG A 279 4.33 -28.64 5.47
C ARG A 279 3.31 -29.33 6.40
N GLN A 280 2.68 -28.59 7.31
CA GLN A 280 1.67 -29.10 8.25
C GLN A 280 0.25 -28.78 7.77
N GLY A 281 0.09 -28.19 6.59
CA GLY A 281 -1.20 -27.77 6.04
C GLY A 281 -1.75 -26.50 6.69
N ARG A 282 -0.95 -25.75 7.44
CA ARG A 282 -1.42 -24.49 8.05
C ARG A 282 -1.49 -23.41 6.97
N PRO A 283 -2.57 -22.61 6.91
CA PRO A 283 -2.79 -21.65 5.84
C PRO A 283 -1.99 -20.34 6.03
N TYR A 284 -1.46 -19.84 4.92
CA TYR A 284 -0.73 -18.57 4.80
C TYR A 284 -1.26 -17.77 3.60
N TYR A 285 -1.12 -16.45 3.68
CA TYR A 285 -1.21 -15.55 2.54
C TYR A 285 0.18 -15.23 2.03
N ILE A 286 0.29 -15.02 0.72
CA ILE A 286 1.51 -14.54 0.06
C ILE A 286 1.34 -13.05 -0.16
N ALA A 287 2.22 -12.24 0.42
CA ALA A 287 2.19 -10.79 0.28
C ALA A 287 3.49 -10.25 -0.33
N LYS A 288 3.36 -9.43 -1.36
CA LYS A 288 4.45 -8.67 -1.95
C LYS A 288 4.76 -7.46 -1.07
N ASN A 289 5.98 -7.43 -0.54
CA ASN A 289 6.50 -6.30 0.24
C ASN A 289 7.19 -5.27 -0.68
N SER A 290 7.60 -4.14 -0.12
CA SER A 290 8.24 -3.01 -0.81
C SER A 290 9.63 -2.70 -0.27
N TRP A 291 10.35 -3.70 0.26
CA TRP A 291 11.70 -3.56 0.83
C TRP A 291 12.78 -4.20 -0.06
N GLY A 292 12.50 -4.36 -1.35
CA GLY A 292 13.38 -5.04 -2.29
C GLY A 292 13.30 -6.57 -2.17
N THR A 293 14.23 -7.25 -2.83
CA THR A 293 14.21 -8.70 -3.05
C THR A 293 15.11 -9.48 -2.09
N ASP A 294 15.73 -8.81 -1.11
CA ASP A 294 16.72 -9.38 -0.21
C ASP A 294 16.07 -10.18 0.94
N ASN A 295 15.31 -11.20 0.56
CA ASN A 295 14.82 -12.25 1.45
C ASN A 295 14.73 -13.59 0.68
N PRO A 296 14.49 -14.73 1.37
CA PRO A 296 14.47 -16.04 0.74
C PRO A 296 13.40 -16.23 -0.35
N PHE A 297 12.37 -15.37 -0.39
CA PHE A 297 11.24 -15.44 -1.32
C PHE A 297 11.20 -14.28 -2.31
N GLY A 298 12.34 -13.63 -2.56
CA GLY A 298 12.47 -12.57 -3.56
C GLY A 298 11.63 -11.32 -3.25
N GLY A 299 11.50 -10.97 -1.97
CA GLY A 299 10.73 -9.82 -1.48
C GLY A 299 9.28 -10.13 -1.11
N MET A 300 8.86 -11.40 -1.25
CA MET A 300 7.56 -11.87 -0.78
C MET A 300 7.60 -12.23 0.70
N MET A 301 6.44 -12.19 1.34
CA MET A 301 6.21 -12.55 2.73
C MET A 301 5.12 -13.62 2.80
N TYR A 302 5.37 -14.71 3.52
CA TYR A 302 4.35 -15.70 3.87
C TYR A 302 3.78 -15.35 5.24
N ILE A 303 2.52 -14.91 5.27
CA ILE A 303 1.86 -14.36 6.45
C ILE A 303 0.79 -15.35 6.91
N SER A 304 0.88 -15.86 8.14
CA SER A 304 -0.08 -16.84 8.63
C SER A 304 -1.49 -16.25 8.65
N ARG A 305 -2.51 -17.09 8.38
CA ARG A 305 -3.90 -16.63 8.38
C ARG A 305 -4.32 -15.97 9.70
N ASP A 306 -3.80 -16.47 10.83
CA ASP A 306 -4.03 -15.90 12.15
C ASP A 306 -3.38 -14.52 12.31
N TYR A 307 -2.21 -14.31 11.70
CA TYR A 307 -1.56 -13.02 11.67
C TYR A 307 -2.43 -12.00 10.91
N ILE A 308 -2.86 -12.32 9.68
CA ILE A 308 -3.79 -11.44 8.93
C ILE A 308 -5.06 -11.18 9.76
N ARG A 309 -5.68 -12.22 10.32
CA ARG A 309 -6.91 -12.07 11.12
C ARG A 309 -6.76 -11.09 12.28
N MET A 310 -5.65 -11.14 13.01
CA MET A 310 -5.49 -10.37 14.25
C MET A 310 -4.73 -9.04 14.09
N LYS A 311 -3.92 -8.92 13.04
CA LYS A 311 -3.00 -7.79 12.84
C LYS A 311 -3.35 -6.87 11.68
N THR A 312 -4.30 -7.25 10.82
CA THR A 312 -4.89 -6.30 9.86
C THR A 312 -5.50 -5.11 10.59
N ILE A 313 -5.32 -3.88 10.11
CA ILE A 313 -6.08 -2.69 10.47
C ILE A 313 -7.17 -2.45 9.43
N ALA A 314 -6.79 -2.47 8.17
CA ALA A 314 -7.67 -2.30 7.03
C ALA A 314 -7.20 -3.13 5.82
N ILE A 315 -8.12 -3.38 4.90
CA ILE A 315 -7.79 -3.85 3.55
C ILE A 315 -8.43 -2.93 2.53
N VAL A 316 -7.82 -2.82 1.35
CA VAL A 316 -8.42 -2.21 0.17
C VAL A 316 -8.50 -3.25 -0.92
N ILE A 317 -9.72 -3.46 -1.43
CA ILE A 317 -10.04 -4.49 -2.42
C ILE A 317 -10.88 -3.91 -3.55
N ASN A 318 -10.85 -4.60 -4.69
CA ASN A 318 -11.61 -4.21 -5.86
C ASN A 318 -13.14 -4.37 -5.63
N ASN A 319 -13.94 -3.41 -6.06
CA ASN A 319 -15.40 -3.35 -5.92
C ASN A 319 -16.11 -4.50 -6.63
N GLU A 320 -15.55 -5.01 -7.72
CA GLU A 320 -16.07 -6.18 -8.44
C GLU A 320 -16.03 -7.46 -7.56
N THR A 321 -15.13 -7.49 -6.58
CA THR A 321 -15.04 -8.62 -5.63
C THR A 321 -16.03 -8.49 -4.46
N CYS A 322 -16.49 -7.26 -4.20
CA CYS A 322 -17.32 -6.92 -3.06
C CYS A 322 -18.82 -7.07 -3.32
N HIS A 323 -19.29 -8.31 -3.31
CA HIS A 323 -20.70 -8.59 -3.01
C HIS A 323 -20.84 -8.97 -1.53
N ILE A 324 -20.53 -8.02 -0.65
CA ILE A 324 -20.70 -8.19 0.79
C ILE A 324 -22.20 -8.11 1.09
N ARG A 325 -22.84 -9.27 1.31
CA ARG A 325 -24.16 -9.30 1.94
C ARG A 325 -23.96 -9.00 3.43
N LEU A 326 -24.27 -7.76 3.82
CA LEU A 326 -24.25 -7.32 5.21
C LEU A 326 -25.46 -7.83 5.99
#